data_AF-A0A969AHR1-F1
#
_entry.id   AF-A0A969AHR1-F1
#
_cell.length_a   1.000
_cell.length_b   1.000
_cell.length_c   1.000
_cell.angle_alpha   90.00
_cell.angle_beta   90.00
_cell.angle_gamma   90.00
#
_symmetry.space_group_name_H-M   'P 1'
#
loop_
_entity.id
_entity.type
_entity.pdbx_description
1 polymer ?
#
loop_
_entity_poly.entity_id
_entity_poly.type
_entity_poly.pdbx_seq_one_letter_code
_entity_poly.pdbx_strand_id
1 'polypeptide(L)'
;MPQNRNTSILPWTYKHDEYCLENGITPSAKLLWQWLVKKGYVSQEIIDLKEFNGWVAKHRLKGAFSNKALKLAFNKLIECRAINLLKGYTWNIVKIITRPIEYLKPRKKVQKRDIFSNLDGSKPSKYNVVDLQQQQLRIVENKITFSRYGIHFDGDELEVLDRPKNEILLSIVCYQIADESRITHGNELKITRGKINNPEGWIRTCLRRRYWDKPRTYQQIINKYGNTTFILELFPDIQ
;
A
#
# COMPACT_ATOMS: atom_id res chain seq x y z
N MET A 1 18.53 21.78 3.09
CA MET A 1 18.33 20.94 4.30
C MET A 1 17.10 20.06 4.10
N PRO A 2 17.20 18.73 4.05
CA PRO A 2 16.03 17.86 3.95
C PRO A 2 15.70 17.21 5.29
N GLN A 3 14.59 17.72 5.84
CA GLN A 3 13.56 17.16 6.71
C GLN A 3 13.74 15.78 7.35
N ASN A 4 13.58 15.79 8.69
CA ASN A 4 13.29 14.67 9.59
C ASN A 4 12.25 13.70 9.00
N ARG A 5 12.69 12.50 8.65
CA ARG A 5 11.80 11.34 8.60
C ARG A 5 11.70 10.82 10.02
N ASN A 6 10.48 10.60 10.52
CA ASN A 6 10.24 9.89 11.78
C ASN A 6 10.72 8.43 11.63
N THR A 7 12.03 8.21 11.71
CA THR A 7 12.62 6.89 11.95
C THR A 7 12.33 6.54 13.39
N SER A 8 11.20 5.89 13.65
CA SER A 8 10.98 5.23 14.93
C SER A 8 12.04 4.13 15.07
N ILE A 9 13.13 4.41 15.77
CA ILE A 9 14.16 3.45 16.14
C ILE A 9 13.49 2.48 17.12
N LEU A 10 12.88 1.42 16.61
CA LEU A 10 12.35 0.36 17.45
C LEU A 10 13.51 -0.57 17.83
N PRO A 11 13.84 -0.71 19.13
CA PRO A 11 14.94 -1.56 19.56
C PRO A 11 14.64 -3.04 19.25
N TRP A 12 15.70 -3.84 19.12
CA TRP A 12 15.58 -5.29 19.01
C TRP A 12 14.87 -5.85 20.24
N THR A 13 13.78 -6.59 20.04
CA THR A 13 12.95 -7.14 21.13
C THR A 13 13.02 -8.66 21.19
N TYR A 14 12.63 -9.25 22.34
CA TYR A 14 12.56 -10.70 22.55
C TYR A 14 11.78 -11.45 21.45
N LYS A 15 10.73 -10.83 20.90
CA LYS A 15 9.95 -11.39 19.78
C LYS A 15 10.83 -11.69 18.56
N HIS A 16 11.89 -10.92 18.32
CA HIS A 16 12.82 -11.14 17.20
C HIS A 16 13.67 -12.37 17.41
N ASP A 17 14.04 -12.64 18.67
CA ASP A 17 14.77 -13.85 19.01
C ASP A 17 13.89 -15.10 18.85
N GLU A 18 12.63 -15.04 19.30
CA GLU A 18 11.64 -16.11 19.05
C GLU A 18 11.46 -16.37 17.55
N TYR A 19 11.26 -15.32 16.76
CA TYR A 19 11.08 -15.46 15.30
C TYR A 19 12.29 -16.07 14.61
N CYS A 20 13.50 -15.71 15.05
CA CYS A 20 14.73 -16.30 14.53
C CYS A 20 14.81 -17.80 14.81
N LEU A 21 14.37 -18.22 16.00
CA LEU A 21 14.34 -19.64 16.38
C LEU A 21 13.29 -20.40 15.57
N GLU A 22 12.07 -19.85 15.45
CA GLU A 22 10.96 -20.48 14.70
C GLU A 22 11.29 -20.69 13.22
N ASN A 23 12.00 -19.76 12.58
CA ASN A 23 12.26 -19.79 11.14
C ASN A 23 13.66 -20.32 10.77
N GLY A 24 14.43 -20.80 11.75
CA GLY A 24 15.79 -21.29 11.54
C GLY A 24 16.69 -20.21 10.93
N ILE A 25 16.59 -18.97 11.40
CA ILE A 25 17.42 -17.86 10.93
C ILE A 25 18.86 -18.09 11.42
N THR A 26 19.79 -18.14 10.47
CA THR A 26 21.22 -18.35 10.80
C THR A 26 21.77 -17.22 11.67
N PRO A 27 22.78 -17.46 12.52
CA PRO A 27 23.35 -16.43 13.37
C PRO A 27 23.87 -15.19 12.61
N SER A 28 24.39 -15.39 11.39
CA SER A 28 24.81 -14.30 10.50
C SER A 28 23.63 -13.48 9.98
N ALA A 29 22.52 -14.13 9.60
CA ALA A 29 21.28 -13.46 9.21
C ALA A 29 20.66 -12.68 10.38
N LYS A 30 20.67 -13.25 11.59
CA LYS A 30 20.21 -12.56 12.80
C LYS A 30 20.99 -11.28 13.06
N LEU A 31 22.32 -11.33 12.99
CA LEU A 31 23.18 -10.15 13.17
C LEU A 31 22.96 -9.09 12.09
N LEU A 32 22.79 -9.52 10.84
CA LEU A 32 22.45 -8.62 9.74
C LEU A 32 21.12 -7.92 10.01
N TRP A 33 20.10 -8.66 10.42
CA TRP A 33 18.80 -8.07 10.74
C TRP A 33 18.89 -7.10 11.93
N GLN A 34 19.56 -7.47 13.01
CA GLN A 34 19.82 -6.57 14.14
C GLN A 34 20.47 -5.24 13.73
N TRP A 35 21.44 -5.31 12.83
CA TRP A 35 22.12 -4.12 12.31
C TRP A 35 21.17 -3.24 11.48
N LEU A 36 20.28 -3.84 10.68
CA LEU A 36 19.24 -3.12 9.94
C LEU A 36 18.22 -2.46 10.86
N VAL A 37 17.78 -3.18 11.89
CA VAL A 37 16.83 -2.67 12.89
C VAL A 37 17.38 -1.43 13.60
N LYS A 38 18.69 -1.41 13.90
CA LYS A 38 19.38 -0.24 14.48
C LYS A 38 19.39 0.98 13.55
N LYS A 39 19.39 0.79 12.23
CA LYS A 39 19.31 1.89 11.26
C LYS A 39 17.90 2.46 11.14
N GLY A 40 16.88 1.66 11.45
CA GLY A 40 15.47 2.05 11.49
C GLY A 40 14.59 1.11 10.67
N TYR A 41 13.27 1.19 10.89
CA TYR A 41 12.28 0.48 10.07
C TYR A 41 11.61 1.44 9.07
N VAL A 42 11.04 0.86 8.01
CA VAL A 42 10.05 1.52 7.11
C VAL A 42 10.63 2.49 6.06
N SER A 43 11.92 2.83 6.09
CA SER A 43 12.57 3.58 5.02
C SER A 43 13.08 2.67 3.90
N GLN A 44 12.87 3.07 2.64
CA GLN A 44 13.60 2.49 1.51
C GLN A 44 15.08 2.85 1.66
N GLU A 45 15.90 1.90 2.10
CA GLU A 45 17.31 2.14 2.39
C GLU A 45 18.20 1.46 1.36
N ILE A 46 19.22 2.20 0.90
CA ILE A 46 20.31 1.66 0.11
C ILE A 46 21.38 1.21 1.11
N ILE A 47 21.75 -0.06 1.00
CA ILE A 47 22.58 -0.74 1.99
C ILE A 47 23.76 -1.36 1.30
N ASP A 48 24.95 -1.14 1.86
CA ASP A 48 26.15 -1.84 1.47
C ASP A 48 26.46 -2.99 2.46
N LEU A 49 26.40 -4.22 1.96
CA LEU A 49 26.76 -5.41 2.71
C LEU A 49 28.25 -5.42 3.12
N LYS A 50 29.13 -4.66 2.45
CA LYS A 50 30.52 -4.47 2.89
C LYS A 50 30.60 -3.58 4.12
N GLU A 51 29.77 -2.55 4.21
CA GLU A 51 29.67 -1.69 5.40
C GLU A 51 29.24 -2.52 6.61
N PHE A 52 28.21 -3.36 6.44
CA PHE A 52 27.81 -4.33 7.45
C PHE A 52 28.97 -5.26 7.83
N ASN A 53 29.71 -5.80 6.85
CA ASN A 53 30.80 -6.72 7.13
C ASN A 53 31.96 -6.05 7.88
N GLY A 54 32.24 -4.77 7.58
CA GLY A 54 33.18 -3.94 8.32
C GLY A 54 32.72 -3.67 9.75
N TRP A 55 31.43 -3.45 9.96
CA TRP A 55 30.86 -3.34 11.31
C TRP A 55 30.97 -4.65 12.10
N VAL A 56 30.70 -5.80 11.47
CA VAL A 56 30.86 -7.13 12.11
C VAL A 56 32.32 -7.39 12.46
N ALA A 57 33.26 -7.09 11.56
CA ALA A 57 34.68 -7.31 11.81
C ALA A 57 35.18 -6.57 13.06
N LYS A 58 34.59 -5.40 13.36
CA LYS A 58 34.91 -4.61 14.57
C LYS A 58 34.30 -5.18 15.86
N HIS A 59 33.13 -5.81 15.78
CA HIS A 59 32.36 -6.22 16.97
C HIS A 59 32.41 -7.73 17.24
N ARG A 60 32.95 -8.53 16.31
CA ARG A 60 33.00 -9.99 16.40
C ARG A 60 34.45 -10.47 16.50
N LEU A 61 34.76 -11.23 17.54
CA LEU A 61 36.09 -11.84 17.77
C LEU A 61 36.55 -12.77 16.62
N LYS A 62 35.61 -13.37 15.90
CA LYS A 62 35.86 -14.26 14.73
C LYS A 62 36.03 -13.49 13.41
N GLY A 63 36.09 -12.16 13.43
CA GLY A 63 36.28 -11.32 12.25
C GLY A 63 35.08 -11.29 11.28
N ALA A 64 35.36 -10.79 10.07
CA ALA A 64 34.39 -10.58 9.00
C ALA A 64 33.75 -11.89 8.50
N PHE A 65 32.52 -11.82 8.00
CA PHE A 65 31.91 -12.92 7.27
C PHE A 65 32.46 -13.02 5.85
N SER A 66 32.50 -14.24 5.31
CA SER A 66 32.80 -14.46 3.90
C SER A 66 31.64 -13.96 3.01
N ASN A 67 31.94 -13.60 1.76
CA ASN A 67 30.93 -13.15 0.81
C ASN A 67 29.80 -14.18 0.60
N LYS A 68 30.13 -15.48 0.64
CA LYS A 68 29.15 -16.56 0.55
C LYS A 68 28.20 -16.58 1.76
N ALA A 69 28.74 -16.39 2.97
CA ALA A 69 27.94 -16.33 4.19
C ALA A 69 27.01 -15.11 4.22
N LEU A 70 27.48 -13.95 3.71
CA LEU A 70 26.65 -12.75 3.58
C LEU A 70 25.48 -12.95 2.61
N LYS A 71 25.75 -13.53 1.43
CA LYS A 71 24.69 -13.82 0.45
C LYS A 71 23.65 -14.79 1.00
N LEU A 72 24.09 -15.85 1.69
CA LEU A 72 23.19 -16.81 2.34
C LEU A 72 22.38 -16.14 3.45
N ALA A 73 23.01 -15.31 4.28
CA ALA A 73 22.33 -14.58 5.34
C ALA A 73 21.27 -13.63 4.77
N PHE A 74 21.62 -12.89 3.72
CA PHE A 74 20.73 -11.95 3.05
C PHE A 74 19.54 -12.67 2.40
N ASN A 75 19.78 -13.73 1.64
CA ASN A 75 18.73 -14.53 1.03
C ASN A 75 17.81 -15.15 2.08
N LYS A 76 18.37 -15.62 3.21
CA LYS A 76 17.56 -16.18 4.29
C LYS A 76 16.59 -15.16 4.89
N LEU A 77 17.01 -13.90 5.03
CA LEU A 77 16.13 -12.83 5.51
C LEU A 77 15.02 -12.48 4.50
N ILE A 78 15.29 -12.62 3.20
CA ILE A 78 14.28 -12.47 2.15
C ILE A 78 13.27 -13.63 2.19
N GLU A 79 13.76 -14.87 2.31
CA GLU A 79 12.91 -16.06 2.45
C GLU A 79 11.98 -15.95 3.66
N CYS A 80 12.53 -15.53 4.80
CA CYS A 80 11.79 -15.29 6.03
C CYS A 80 10.97 -14.00 5.99
N ARG A 81 10.89 -13.30 4.84
CA ARG A 81 10.15 -12.04 4.61
C ARG A 81 10.52 -10.90 5.57
N ALA A 82 11.61 -11.03 6.32
CA ALA A 82 12.13 -9.99 7.21
C ALA A 82 12.59 -8.76 6.42
N ILE A 83 13.05 -9.00 5.18
CA ILE A 83 13.50 -7.97 4.25
C ILE A 83 12.86 -8.19 2.89
N ASN A 84 12.47 -7.09 2.23
CA ASN A 84 12.12 -7.09 0.81
C ASN A 84 13.23 -6.40 0.01
N LEU A 85 13.75 -7.09 -1.00
CA LEU A 85 14.65 -6.50 -1.99
C LEU A 85 13.84 -5.70 -3.02
N LEU A 86 14.13 -4.40 -3.17
CA LEU A 86 13.52 -3.55 -4.19
C LEU A 86 14.37 -3.49 -5.46
N LYS A 87 15.67 -3.27 -5.30
CA LYS A 87 16.61 -3.12 -6.42
C LYS A 87 18.02 -3.53 -6.00
N GLY A 88 18.70 -4.30 -6.84
CA GLY A 88 20.15 -4.54 -6.70
C GLY A 88 20.94 -3.61 -7.61
N TYR A 89 21.98 -2.96 -7.09
CA TYR A 89 22.93 -2.19 -7.90
C TYR A 89 24.18 -3.02 -8.20
N THR A 90 24.70 -3.68 -7.16
CA THR A 90 25.77 -4.68 -7.23
C THR A 90 25.41 -5.83 -6.30
N TRP A 91 26.24 -6.88 -6.24
CA TRP A 91 25.99 -7.98 -5.30
C TRP A 91 26.02 -7.54 -3.82
N ASN A 92 26.71 -6.43 -3.51
CA ASN A 92 26.84 -5.91 -2.15
C ASN A 92 26.01 -4.65 -1.89
N ILE A 93 25.59 -3.90 -2.92
CA ILE A 93 24.81 -2.66 -2.76
C ILE A 93 23.37 -2.92 -3.21
N VAL A 94 22.45 -2.88 -2.27
CA VAL A 94 21.05 -3.25 -2.46
C VAL A 94 20.11 -2.22 -1.85
N LYS A 95 19.01 -1.92 -2.54
CA LYS A 95 17.90 -1.13 -2.03
C LYS A 95 16.87 -2.08 -1.43
N ILE A 96 16.61 -1.96 -0.14
CA ILE A 96 15.70 -2.85 0.59
C ILE A 96 14.63 -2.09 1.38
N ILE A 97 13.60 -2.82 1.79
CA ILE A 97 12.66 -2.42 2.84
C ILE A 97 12.76 -3.45 3.96
N THR A 98 13.10 -3.01 5.17
CA THR A 98 13.06 -3.84 6.39
C THR A 98 11.66 -3.81 6.97
N ARG A 99 11.05 -4.98 7.18
CA ARG A 99 9.70 -5.08 7.75
C ARG A 99 9.76 -5.14 9.28
N PRO A 100 8.81 -4.50 9.99
CA PRO A 100 8.65 -4.71 11.43
C PRO A 100 8.27 -6.16 11.71
N ILE A 101 8.70 -6.67 12.87
CA ILE A 101 8.42 -8.06 13.25
C ILE A 101 6.93 -8.42 13.30
N GLU A 102 6.07 -7.43 13.58
CA GLU A 102 4.62 -7.57 13.61
C GLU A 102 4.05 -8.09 12.27
N TYR A 103 4.77 -7.85 11.17
CA TYR A 103 4.37 -8.23 9.81
C TYR A 103 4.85 -9.63 9.39
N LEU A 104 5.57 -10.35 10.26
CA LEU A 104 6.26 -11.60 9.90
C LEU A 104 5.55 -12.88 10.36
N LYS A 105 4.51 -12.80 11.19
CA LYS A 105 3.79 -14.00 11.68
C LYS A 105 3.01 -14.70 10.56
N PRO A 106 3.11 -16.05 10.40
CA PRO A 106 2.34 -16.77 9.39
C PRO A 106 0.84 -16.80 9.72
N ARG A 107 -0.01 -16.49 8.74
CA ARG A 107 -1.47 -16.71 8.84
C ARG A 107 -1.72 -18.23 8.90
N LYS A 108 -2.36 -18.72 9.97
CA LYS A 108 -2.73 -20.14 10.14
C LYS A 108 -3.56 -20.62 8.94
N LYS A 109 -3.20 -21.77 8.36
CA LYS A 109 -3.94 -22.41 7.26
C LYS A 109 -5.35 -22.77 7.73
N VAL A 110 -6.36 -22.21 7.08
CA VAL A 110 -7.77 -22.52 7.33
C VAL A 110 -8.08 -23.87 6.68
N GLN A 111 -8.37 -24.89 7.49
CA GLN A 111 -8.98 -26.13 7.01
C GLN A 111 -10.36 -25.78 6.44
N LYS A 112 -10.61 -26.18 5.19
CA LYS A 112 -11.92 -26.08 4.55
C LYS A 112 -12.93 -26.80 5.44
N ARG A 113 -13.91 -26.07 5.99
CA ARG A 113 -15.07 -26.66 6.65
C ARG A 113 -16.28 -26.47 5.75
N ASP A 114 -17.01 -27.58 5.58
CA ASP A 114 -18.20 -27.68 4.77
C ASP A 114 -19.31 -26.74 5.25
N ILE A 115 -20.02 -26.21 4.26
CA ILE A 115 -20.94 -25.07 4.34
C ILE A 115 -22.28 -25.42 5.04
N PHE A 116 -22.52 -26.70 5.40
CA PHE A 116 -23.83 -27.16 5.87
C PHE A 116 -23.94 -27.52 7.37
N SER A 117 -22.88 -27.42 8.16
CA SER A 117 -22.97 -27.63 9.61
C SER A 117 -22.95 -26.27 10.32
N ASN A 118 -24.12 -25.71 10.64
CA ASN A 118 -24.40 -24.93 11.87
C ASN A 118 -25.78 -24.24 11.77
N LEU A 119 -26.85 -25.04 11.83
CA LEU A 119 -28.02 -24.68 12.62
C LEU A 119 -27.75 -25.22 14.03
N ASP A 120 -26.99 -24.48 14.82
CA ASP A 120 -27.16 -24.44 16.28
C ASP A 120 -26.22 -23.41 16.88
N GLY A 121 -26.77 -22.63 17.80
CA GLY A 121 -26.17 -21.41 18.32
C GLY A 121 -24.90 -21.67 19.13
N SER A 122 -23.91 -20.77 18.96
CA SER A 122 -23.15 -20.15 20.05
C SER A 122 -22.03 -19.24 19.52
N LYS A 123 -22.16 -17.94 19.81
CA LYS A 123 -21.15 -16.87 19.93
C LYS A 123 -20.37 -16.41 18.67
N PRO A 124 -20.17 -15.09 18.48
CA PRO A 124 -19.67 -14.51 17.22
C PRO A 124 -18.14 -14.56 17.14
N SER A 125 -17.61 -15.08 16.03
CA SER A 125 -16.16 -15.19 15.77
C SER A 125 -15.59 -13.89 15.18
N LYS A 126 -14.48 -13.40 15.75
CA LYS A 126 -13.88 -12.06 15.57
C LYS A 126 -12.83 -11.92 14.45
N TYR A 127 -12.76 -12.82 13.46
CA TYR A 127 -11.62 -12.84 12.51
C TYR A 127 -11.98 -12.87 11.01
N ASN A 128 -13.05 -12.18 10.61
CA ASN A 128 -13.12 -11.52 9.29
C ASN A 128 -12.93 -10.00 9.40
N VAL A 129 -12.66 -9.51 10.61
CA VAL A 129 -12.90 -8.12 10.94
C VAL A 129 -11.82 -7.21 10.35
N VAL A 130 -10.55 -7.58 10.20
CA VAL A 130 -9.50 -6.58 9.86
C VAL A 130 -9.36 -6.28 8.36
N ASP A 131 -9.37 -7.28 7.46
CA ASP A 131 -9.34 -7.02 6.00
C ASP A 131 -10.71 -6.48 5.53
N LEU A 132 -11.80 -7.01 6.08
CA LEU A 132 -13.15 -6.45 5.86
C LEU A 132 -13.27 -5.07 6.51
N GLN A 133 -12.65 -4.79 7.66
CA GLN A 133 -12.62 -3.44 8.25
C GLN A 133 -11.79 -2.50 7.40
N GLN A 134 -10.61 -2.87 6.90
CA GLN A 134 -9.83 -1.96 6.06
C GLN A 134 -10.56 -1.67 4.75
N GLN A 135 -11.18 -2.68 4.16
CA GLN A 135 -12.02 -2.51 2.98
C GLN A 135 -13.26 -1.65 3.30
N GLN A 136 -13.97 -1.92 4.41
CA GLN A 136 -15.11 -1.14 4.88
C GLN A 136 -14.71 0.29 5.23
N LEU A 137 -13.55 0.50 5.86
CA LEU A 137 -13.01 1.83 6.17
C LEU A 137 -12.73 2.60 4.89
N ARG A 138 -12.11 1.98 3.87
CA ARG A 138 -11.91 2.62 2.57
C ARG A 138 -13.23 2.97 1.88
N ILE A 139 -14.18 2.04 1.89
CA ILE A 139 -15.52 2.26 1.32
C ILE A 139 -16.21 3.41 2.05
N VAL A 140 -16.15 3.45 3.39
CA VAL A 140 -16.74 4.52 4.22
C VAL A 140 -16.05 5.85 3.96
N GLU A 141 -14.72 5.89 3.94
CA GLU A 141 -13.92 7.09 3.63
C GLU A 141 -14.24 7.61 2.23
N ASN A 142 -14.36 6.73 1.23
CA ASN A 142 -14.68 7.09 -0.13
C ASN A 142 -16.14 7.58 -0.25
N LYS A 143 -17.10 6.97 0.47
CA LYS A 143 -18.47 7.47 0.56
C LYS A 143 -18.53 8.88 1.17
N ILE A 144 -17.78 9.12 2.25
CA ILE A 144 -17.67 10.46 2.85
C ILE A 144 -17.06 11.44 1.84
N THR A 145 -16.00 11.02 1.14
CA THR A 145 -15.35 11.84 0.12
C THR A 145 -16.34 12.24 -0.98
N PHE A 146 -17.08 11.30 -1.56
CA PHE A 146 -18.10 11.60 -2.57
C PHE A 146 -19.22 12.50 -2.02
N SER A 147 -19.65 12.27 -0.77
CA SER A 147 -20.72 13.05 -0.14
C SER A 147 -20.31 14.51 0.07
N ARG A 148 -19.02 14.80 0.34
CA ARG A 148 -18.49 16.18 0.38
C ARG A 148 -18.64 16.91 -0.95
N TYR A 149 -18.65 16.20 -2.07
CA TYR A 149 -18.86 16.74 -3.41
C TYR A 149 -20.31 16.60 -3.90
N GLY A 150 -21.26 16.28 -3.01
CA GLY A 150 -22.68 16.17 -3.33
C GLY A 150 -23.05 14.91 -4.12
N ILE A 151 -22.20 13.89 -4.12
CA ILE A 151 -22.44 12.60 -4.79
C ILE A 151 -22.76 11.55 -3.72
N HIS A 152 -24.00 11.09 -3.69
CA HIS A 152 -24.45 10.06 -2.75
C HIS A 152 -24.47 8.68 -3.43
N PHE A 153 -24.03 7.66 -2.69
CA PHE A 153 -24.00 6.27 -3.15
C PHE A 153 -24.99 5.45 -2.33
N ASP A 154 -26.15 5.17 -2.92
CA ASP A 154 -27.26 4.49 -2.24
C ASP A 154 -27.29 2.99 -2.54
N GLY A 155 -26.51 2.51 -3.52
CA GLY A 155 -26.53 1.11 -3.94
C GLY A 155 -25.56 0.15 -3.22
N ASP A 156 -25.91 -1.14 -3.26
CA ASP A 156 -25.15 -2.28 -2.71
C ASP A 156 -23.86 -2.62 -3.50
N GLU A 157 -23.64 -1.99 -4.65
CA GLU A 157 -22.43 -2.22 -5.47
C GLU A 157 -21.21 -1.46 -4.91
N LEU A 158 -20.60 -2.03 -3.88
CA LEU A 158 -19.44 -1.48 -3.19
C LEU A 158 -18.11 -1.65 -3.97
N GLU A 159 -18.13 -2.41 -5.07
CA GLU A 159 -16.94 -2.74 -5.87
C GLU A 159 -16.15 -1.50 -6.32
N VAL A 160 -16.87 -0.42 -6.63
CA VAL A 160 -16.28 0.82 -7.15
C VAL A 160 -15.82 1.76 -6.03
N LEU A 161 -16.30 1.52 -4.81
CA LEU A 161 -15.92 2.26 -3.60
C LEU A 161 -14.69 1.67 -2.92
N ASP A 162 -14.27 0.46 -3.27
CA ASP A 162 -12.99 -0.14 -2.84
C ASP A 162 -11.83 0.20 -3.80
N ARG A 163 -11.88 1.38 -4.41
CA ARG A 163 -10.82 1.90 -5.29
C ARG A 163 -9.86 2.76 -4.50
N PRO A 164 -8.59 2.85 -4.92
CA PRO A 164 -7.61 3.68 -4.23
C PRO A 164 -8.01 5.16 -4.31
N LYS A 165 -7.69 5.92 -3.26
CA LYS A 165 -8.15 7.31 -3.06
C LYS A 165 -7.83 8.24 -4.24
N ASN A 166 -6.71 8.02 -4.93
CA ASN A 166 -6.34 8.75 -6.13
C ASN A 166 -7.35 8.60 -7.28
N GLU A 167 -7.86 7.39 -7.51
CA GLU A 167 -8.84 7.13 -8.57
C GLU A 167 -10.20 7.74 -8.22
N ILE A 168 -10.59 7.69 -6.95
CA ILE A 168 -11.80 8.34 -6.43
C ILE A 168 -11.74 9.84 -6.68
N LEU A 169 -10.64 10.46 -6.29
CA LEU A 169 -10.40 11.89 -6.51
C LEU A 169 -10.38 12.24 -8.00
N LEU A 170 -9.66 11.50 -8.83
CA LEU A 170 -9.68 11.71 -10.29
C LEU A 170 -11.09 11.56 -10.88
N SER A 171 -11.90 10.63 -10.38
CA SER A 171 -13.28 10.47 -10.83
C SER A 171 -14.16 11.67 -10.48
N ILE A 172 -13.93 12.31 -9.31
CA ILE A 172 -14.60 13.54 -8.90
C ILE A 172 -14.18 14.70 -9.82
N VAL A 173 -12.89 14.84 -10.13
CA VAL A 173 -12.42 15.85 -11.10
C VAL A 173 -13.09 15.62 -12.45
N CYS A 174 -13.08 14.38 -12.93
CA CYS A 174 -13.72 14.03 -14.20
C CYS A 174 -15.21 14.36 -14.19
N TYR A 175 -15.90 14.15 -13.07
CA TYR A 175 -17.31 14.48 -12.92
C TYR A 175 -17.55 15.99 -12.92
N GLN A 176 -16.77 16.76 -12.15
CA GLN A 176 -16.86 18.22 -12.14
C GLN A 176 -16.60 18.80 -13.54
N ILE A 177 -15.56 18.31 -14.21
CA ILE A 177 -15.29 18.69 -15.60
C ILE A 177 -16.44 18.26 -16.51
N ALA A 178 -17.04 17.09 -16.35
CA ALA A 178 -18.14 16.64 -17.20
C ALA A 178 -19.46 17.38 -16.96
N ASP A 179 -19.73 17.76 -15.71
CA ASP A 179 -20.92 18.53 -15.29
C ASP A 179 -20.80 19.99 -15.77
N GLU A 180 -19.60 20.57 -15.73
CA GLU A 180 -19.29 21.90 -16.26
C GLU A 180 -19.13 21.91 -17.79
N SER A 181 -18.40 20.92 -18.32
CA SER A 181 -18.00 20.76 -19.71
C SER A 181 -18.65 19.50 -20.25
N ARG A 182 -19.78 19.64 -20.94
CA ARG A 182 -20.51 18.55 -21.60
C ARG A 182 -19.66 17.71 -22.57
N ILE A 183 -18.84 16.79 -22.07
CA ILE A 183 -18.40 15.62 -22.83
C ILE A 183 -19.47 14.55 -22.66
N THR A 184 -20.44 14.61 -23.56
CA THR A 184 -21.18 13.42 -24.00
C THR A 184 -20.20 12.40 -24.56
N HIS A 185 -20.16 11.21 -23.98
CA HIS A 185 -19.59 10.05 -24.63
C HIS A 185 -20.69 9.29 -25.38
N GLY A 186 -20.59 9.33 -26.72
CA GLY A 186 -21.11 8.29 -27.61
C GLY A 186 -22.54 8.47 -28.09
N ASN A 187 -22.65 8.98 -29.32
CA ASN A 187 -23.72 8.90 -30.31
C ASN A 187 -25.16 9.30 -29.90
N GLU A 188 -25.60 10.36 -30.59
CA GLU A 188 -26.97 10.77 -30.82
C GLU A 188 -27.77 11.43 -29.68
N LEU A 189 -28.22 12.64 -30.02
CA LEU A 189 -29.37 13.39 -29.52
C LEU A 189 -29.33 14.08 -28.15
N LYS A 190 -29.68 15.38 -28.27
CA LYS A 190 -30.31 16.31 -27.32
C LYS A 190 -29.43 16.93 -26.23
N ILE A 191 -29.03 18.16 -26.58
CA ILE A 191 -28.65 19.27 -25.70
C ILE A 191 -29.80 19.55 -24.71
N THR A 192 -29.93 18.80 -23.63
CA THR A 192 -30.69 19.23 -22.44
C THR A 192 -29.70 19.85 -21.46
N ARG A 193 -29.76 21.19 -21.30
CA ARG A 193 -28.97 21.88 -20.27
C ARG A 193 -29.45 21.29 -18.95
N GLY A 194 -28.61 20.52 -18.29
CA GLY A 194 -29.01 19.78 -17.11
C GLY A 194 -27.80 19.15 -16.48
N LYS A 195 -27.74 19.29 -15.16
CA LYS A 195 -26.81 18.57 -14.28
C LYS A 195 -26.82 17.08 -14.62
N ILE A 196 -25.73 16.38 -14.38
CA ILE A 196 -25.72 14.91 -14.48
C ILE A 196 -26.80 14.35 -13.53
N ASN A 197 -27.90 13.85 -14.09
CA ASN A 197 -29.08 13.41 -13.31
C ASN A 197 -28.82 12.16 -12.46
N ASN A 198 -27.79 11.38 -12.79
CA ASN A 198 -27.35 10.22 -12.01
C ASN A 198 -25.82 10.28 -11.77
N PRO A 199 -25.38 11.09 -10.80
CA PRO A 199 -23.96 11.25 -10.48
C PRO A 199 -23.29 9.92 -10.11
N GLU A 200 -23.98 9.10 -9.33
CA GLU A 200 -23.50 7.78 -8.90
C GLU A 200 -23.20 6.88 -10.10
N GLY A 201 -24.19 6.67 -10.98
CA GLY A 201 -24.02 5.81 -12.16
C GLY A 201 -22.94 6.31 -13.12
N TRP A 202 -22.80 7.63 -13.23
CA TRP A 202 -21.74 8.25 -14.03
C TRP A 202 -20.35 7.97 -13.43
N ILE A 203 -20.17 8.20 -12.13
CA ILE A 203 -18.90 7.93 -11.43
C ILE A 203 -18.55 6.44 -11.51
N ARG A 204 -19.51 5.53 -11.32
CA ARG A 204 -19.25 4.09 -11.45
C ARG A 204 -18.70 3.76 -12.84
N THR A 205 -19.28 4.35 -13.89
CA THR A 205 -18.81 4.18 -15.27
C THR A 205 -17.44 4.82 -15.49
N CYS A 206 -17.22 6.01 -14.93
CA CYS A 206 -15.95 6.73 -14.98
C CYS A 206 -14.80 5.91 -14.37
N LEU A 207 -15.01 5.35 -13.17
CA LEU A 207 -14.05 4.50 -12.48
C LEU A 207 -13.78 3.20 -13.25
N ARG A 208 -14.82 2.51 -13.74
CA ARG A 208 -14.67 1.26 -14.52
C ARG A 208 -13.92 1.47 -15.83
N ARG A 209 -14.17 2.59 -16.51
CA ARG A 209 -13.60 2.91 -17.83
C ARG A 209 -12.42 3.89 -17.77
N ARG A 210 -11.96 4.25 -16.56
CA ARG A 210 -10.83 5.13 -16.27
C ARG A 210 -10.81 6.39 -17.16
N TYR A 211 -11.86 7.21 -17.08
CA TYR A 211 -12.02 8.34 -18.01
C TYR A 211 -10.84 9.32 -17.98
N TRP A 212 -10.14 9.46 -16.86
CA TRP A 212 -8.93 10.29 -16.74
C TRP A 212 -7.77 9.83 -17.62
N ASP A 213 -7.72 8.56 -18.06
CA ASP A 213 -6.68 8.06 -18.96
C ASP A 213 -6.99 8.39 -20.44
N LYS A 214 -8.20 8.88 -20.74
CA LYS A 214 -8.57 9.22 -22.11
C LYS A 214 -7.92 10.52 -22.54
N PRO A 215 -7.28 10.59 -23.72
CA PRO A 215 -6.53 11.78 -24.14
C PRO A 215 -7.32 13.09 -24.07
N ARG A 216 -8.60 13.08 -24.44
CA ARG A 216 -9.46 14.28 -24.40
C ARG A 216 -9.74 14.75 -22.98
N THR A 217 -10.08 13.84 -22.07
CA THR A 217 -10.38 14.15 -20.67
C THR A 217 -9.12 14.56 -19.92
N TYR A 218 -8.02 13.85 -20.16
CA TYR A 218 -6.70 14.19 -19.63
C TYR A 218 -6.27 15.61 -20.03
N GLN A 219 -6.45 15.98 -21.30
CA GLN A 219 -6.14 17.33 -21.78
C GLN A 219 -7.00 18.39 -21.10
N GLN A 220 -8.28 18.11 -20.82
CA GLN A 220 -9.14 19.04 -20.10
C GLN A 220 -8.75 19.20 -18.63
N ILE A 221 -8.31 18.12 -17.98
CA ILE A 221 -7.77 18.18 -16.62
C ILE A 221 -6.52 19.08 -16.61
N ILE A 222 -5.60 18.89 -17.55
CA ILE A 222 -4.41 19.74 -17.70
C ILE A 222 -4.78 21.20 -17.98
N ASN A 223 -5.75 21.45 -18.85
CA ASN A 223 -6.17 22.81 -19.16
C ASN A 223 -6.79 23.53 -17.95
N LYS A 224 -7.50 22.79 -17.08
CA LYS A 224 -8.18 23.35 -15.91
C LYS A 224 -7.26 23.54 -14.70
N TYR A 225 -6.29 22.65 -14.52
CA TYR A 225 -5.44 22.62 -13.32
C TYR A 225 -3.94 22.82 -13.60
N GLY A 226 -3.54 23.02 -14.86
CA GLY A 226 -2.15 23.19 -15.29
C GLY A 226 -1.42 21.87 -15.53
N ASN A 227 -0.09 21.94 -15.72
CA ASN A 227 0.78 20.76 -15.90
C ASN A 227 0.93 19.91 -14.62
N THR A 228 0.26 20.28 -13.53
CA THR A 228 0.42 19.61 -12.26
C THR A 228 -0.57 18.46 -12.15
N THR A 229 -0.01 17.27 -12.26
CA THR A 229 -0.71 15.99 -12.06
C THR A 229 -0.67 15.54 -10.59
N PHE A 230 -0.21 16.41 -9.69
CA PHE A 230 -0.16 16.11 -8.26
C PHE A 230 -1.55 16.23 -7.65
N ILE A 231 -2.04 15.11 -7.11
CA ILE A 231 -3.37 14.98 -6.48
C ILE A 231 -3.60 16.03 -5.37
N LEU A 232 -2.54 16.43 -4.66
CA LEU A 232 -2.60 17.43 -3.60
C LEU A 232 -2.90 18.84 -4.12
N GLU A 233 -2.54 19.15 -5.36
CA GLU A 233 -2.85 20.44 -5.99
C GLU A 233 -4.26 20.46 -6.59
N LEU A 234 -4.75 19.31 -7.06
CA LEU A 234 -6.12 19.13 -7.53
C LEU A 234 -7.14 19.19 -6.38
N PHE A 235 -6.71 18.87 -5.15
CA PHE A 235 -7.55 18.78 -3.96
C PHE A 235 -6.84 19.36 -2.72
N PRO A 236 -6.79 20.70 -2.59
CA PRO A 236 -6.10 21.37 -1.49
C PRO A 236 -6.75 21.10 -0.12
N ASP A 237 -8.05 20.79 -0.08
CA ASP A 237 -8.84 20.56 1.14
C ASP A 237 -8.60 19.19 1.81
N ILE A 238 -7.58 18.44 1.37
CA ILE A 238 -7.25 17.10 1.88
C ILE A 238 -6.18 17.13 2.99
N GLN A 239 -5.77 18.32 3.46
CA GLN A 239 -4.88 18.46 4.63
C GLN A 239 -5.60 18.19 5.95
#